data_AF-A0A815NSJ5-F1
#
_entry.id   AF-A0A815NSJ5-F1
#
_cell.length_a   1.000
_cell.length_b   1.000
_cell.length_c   1.000
_cell.angle_alpha   90.00
_cell.angle_beta   90.00
_cell.angle_gamma   90.00
#
_symmetry.space_group_name_H-M   'P 1'
#
loop_
_entity.id
_entity.type
_entity.pdbx_description
1 polymer ?
#
loop_
_entity_poly.entity_id
_entity_poly.type
_entity_poly.pdbx_seq_one_letter_code
_entity_poly.pdbx_strand_id
1 'polypeptide(L)'
;MTSIPMCLILQAQFQYTMNLFITENGYFVSVNIVTNNSTCSISNIPILEKQTDWIYKVPLHLHFNDLGPQPEIQHLLEKIRREREAKNTQENDNRPFILKYWKYILPVVVIFLLQGAFADPGAAGGGGGSGR
;
A
#
# COMPACT_ATOMS: atom_id res chain seq x y z
N MET A 1 -23.78 -6.23 -23.56
CA MET A 1 -25.17 -5.78 -23.79
C MET A 1 -26.06 -6.47 -22.78
N THR A 2 -26.91 -5.75 -22.06
CA THR A 2 -27.90 -6.36 -21.16
C THR A 2 -29.24 -6.48 -21.87
N SER A 3 -29.85 -7.65 -21.78
CA SER A 3 -31.15 -7.95 -22.36
C SER A 3 -32.07 -8.50 -21.29
N ILE A 4 -33.27 -7.91 -21.16
CA ILE A 4 -34.31 -8.37 -20.24
C ILE A 4 -35.55 -8.76 -21.04
N PRO A 5 -36.23 -9.86 -20.68
CA PRO A 5 -37.50 -10.21 -21.30
C PRO A 5 -38.50 -9.06 -21.18
N MET A 6 -39.10 -8.67 -22.30
CA MET A 6 -40.06 -7.56 -22.36
C MET A 6 -41.25 -7.75 -21.41
N CYS A 7 -41.68 -9.00 -21.19
CA CYS A 7 -42.78 -9.30 -20.29
C CYS A 7 -42.56 -8.80 -18.86
N LEU A 8 -41.34 -8.89 -18.34
CA LEU A 8 -41.05 -8.45 -16.96
C LEU A 8 -41.29 -6.94 -16.81
N ILE A 9 -40.89 -6.17 -17.83
CA ILE A 9 -41.07 -4.71 -17.88
C ILE A 9 -42.55 -4.35 -18.04
N LEU A 10 -43.28 -5.08 -18.89
CA LEU A 10 -44.70 -4.85 -19.11
C LEU A 10 -45.55 -5.15 -17.87
N GLN A 11 -45.28 -6.26 -17.19
CA GLN A 11 -45.96 -6.60 -15.93
C GLN A 11 -45.63 -5.59 -14.83
N ALA A 12 -44.43 -4.99 -14.86
CA ALA A 12 -44.03 -3.92 -13.96
C ALA A 12 -44.52 -2.53 -14.41
N GLN A 13 -45.37 -2.41 -15.45
CA GLN A 13 -45.87 -1.13 -15.96
C GLN A 13 -44.76 -0.13 -16.31
N PHE A 14 -43.67 -0.60 -16.93
CA PHE A 14 -42.47 0.19 -17.22
C PHE A 14 -41.79 0.81 -15.98
N GLN A 15 -42.10 0.31 -14.77
CA GLN A 15 -41.33 0.61 -13.57
C GLN A 15 -40.08 -0.28 -13.53
N TYR A 16 -38.98 0.27 -14.01
CA TYR A 16 -37.66 -0.35 -13.94
C TYR A 16 -36.62 0.71 -13.60
N THR A 17 -35.51 0.27 -13.04
CA THR A 17 -34.38 1.10 -12.65
C THR A 17 -33.19 0.77 -13.53
N MET A 18 -32.58 1.81 -14.11
CA MET A 18 -31.35 1.65 -14.89
C MET A 18 -30.15 2.10 -14.06
N ASN A 19 -29.21 1.19 -13.85
CA ASN A 19 -27.92 1.45 -13.22
C ASN A 19 -26.84 1.50 -14.30
N LEU A 20 -26.11 2.61 -14.39
CA LEU A 20 -24.97 2.75 -15.28
C LEU A 20 -23.68 2.73 -14.46
N PHE A 21 -22.72 1.93 -14.91
CA PHE A 21 -21.40 1.88 -14.32
C PHE A 21 -20.42 2.60 -15.23
N ILE A 22 -19.79 3.64 -14.68
CA ILE A 22 -18.88 4.54 -15.39
C ILE A 22 -17.53 4.52 -14.69
N THR A 23 -16.46 4.47 -15.47
CA THR A 23 -15.08 4.58 -14.99
C THR A 23 -14.76 6.02 -14.58
N GLU A 24 -13.77 6.22 -13.72
CA GLU A 24 -13.26 7.55 -13.33
C GLU A 24 -12.95 8.49 -14.52
N ASN A 25 -12.52 7.93 -15.65
CA ASN A 25 -12.23 8.66 -16.89
C ASN A 25 -13.48 9.01 -17.71
N GLY A 26 -14.69 8.75 -17.21
CA GLY A 26 -15.96 8.97 -17.92
C GLY A 26 -16.30 7.92 -18.97
N TYR A 27 -15.56 6.82 -19.05
CA TYR A 27 -15.86 5.73 -19.98
C TYR A 27 -17.01 4.87 -19.46
N PHE A 28 -17.92 4.53 -20.37
CA PHE A 28 -19.03 3.63 -20.10
C PHE A 28 -18.53 2.17 -20.01
N VAL A 29 -18.85 1.48 -18.92
CA VAL A 29 -18.44 0.09 -18.68
C VAL A 29 -19.61 -0.87 -18.87
N SER A 30 -20.71 -0.66 -18.15
CA SER A 30 -21.85 -1.57 -18.19
C SER A 30 -23.18 -0.89 -17.81
N VAL A 31 -24.28 -1.46 -18.30
CA VAL A 31 -25.66 -1.11 -17.92
C VAL A 31 -26.24 -2.29 -17.18
N ASN A 32 -26.86 -2.07 -16.03
CA ASN A 32 -27.71 -3.05 -15.36
C ASN A 32 -29.14 -2.51 -15.28
N ILE A 33 -30.11 -3.30 -15.72
CA ILE A 33 -31.53 -2.96 -15.66
C ILE A 33 -32.16 -3.86 -14.60
N VAL A 34 -32.91 -3.28 -13.67
CA VAL A 34 -33.58 -4.01 -12.60
C VAL A 34 -35.07 -3.71 -12.66
N THR A 35 -35.90 -4.74 -12.51
CA THR A 35 -37.35 -4.60 -12.39
C THR A 35 -37.81 -5.25 -11.08
N ASN A 36 -38.94 -4.80 -10.53
CA ASN A 36 -39.48 -5.31 -9.28
C ASN A 36 -40.02 -6.76 -9.39
N ASN A 37 -40.32 -7.21 -10.62
CA ASN A 37 -40.88 -8.54 -10.87
C ASN A 37 -39.78 -9.53 -11.29
N SER A 38 -39.71 -10.67 -10.61
CA SER A 38 -38.78 -11.77 -10.96
C SER A 38 -39.38 -12.79 -11.94
N THR A 39 -40.71 -12.85 -12.03
CA THR A 39 -41.45 -13.81 -12.87
C THR A 39 -42.46 -13.10 -13.74
N CYS A 40 -42.59 -13.57 -14.98
CA CYS A 40 -43.60 -13.13 -15.93
C CYS A 40 -44.80 -14.08 -15.89
N SER A 41 -45.99 -13.59 -15.54
CA SER A 41 -47.25 -14.31 -15.75
C SER A 41 -48.15 -13.51 -16.69
N ILE A 42 -48.59 -14.15 -17.79
CA ILE A 42 -49.40 -13.52 -18.83
C ILE A 42 -50.72 -12.96 -18.29
N SER A 43 -51.27 -13.59 -17.23
CA SER A 43 -52.51 -13.15 -16.59
C SER A 43 -52.42 -11.79 -15.89
N ASN A 44 -51.21 -11.37 -15.50
CA ASN A 44 -50.98 -10.18 -14.68
C ASN A 44 -50.43 -9.01 -15.50
N ILE A 45 -50.37 -9.17 -16.82
CA ILE A 45 -49.96 -8.09 -17.71
C ILE A 45 -51.17 -7.15 -17.83
N PRO A 46 -51.05 -5.89 -17.38
CA PRO A 46 -52.14 -4.94 -17.58
C PRO A 46 -52.33 -4.78 -19.08
N ILE A 47 -53.58 -4.97 -19.54
CA ILE A 47 -53.93 -4.69 -20.92
C ILE A 47 -53.65 -3.21 -21.13
N LEU A 48 -52.65 -2.91 -21.96
CA LEU A 48 -52.32 -1.56 -22.37
C LEU A 48 -53.46 -1.09 -23.27
N GLU A 49 -54.53 -0.61 -22.65
CA GLU A 49 -55.70 -0.07 -23.32
C GLU A 49 -55.28 1.21 -24.04
N LYS A 50 -54.93 1.08 -25.33
CA LYS A 50 -54.79 2.11 -26.38
C LYS A 50 -54.52 3.54 -25.87
N GLN A 51 -53.54 3.71 -24.98
CA GLN A 51 -53.21 4.99 -24.40
C GLN A 51 -52.03 5.56 -25.19
N THR A 52 -52.31 6.58 -25.97
CA THR A 52 -51.40 7.14 -26.99
C THR A 52 -50.29 8.03 -26.42
N ASP A 53 -50.36 8.38 -25.13
CA ASP A 53 -49.34 9.16 -24.42
C ASP A 53 -48.60 8.30 -23.39
N TRP A 54 -47.60 7.56 -23.87
CA TRP A 54 -46.73 6.73 -23.03
C TRP A 54 -45.56 7.56 -22.47
N ILE A 55 -45.84 8.44 -21.52
CA ILE A 55 -44.76 9.16 -20.80
C ILE A 55 -44.38 8.35 -19.57
N TYR A 56 -43.26 7.61 -19.66
CA TYR A 56 -42.71 6.86 -18.54
C TYR A 56 -41.47 7.54 -17.97
N LYS A 57 -41.42 7.67 -16.64
CA LYS A 57 -40.27 8.17 -15.90
C LYS A 57 -39.42 6.99 -15.47
N VAL A 58 -38.18 6.94 -15.97
CA VAL A 58 -37.24 5.88 -15.64
C VAL A 58 -36.16 6.45 -14.72
N PRO A 59 -36.05 6.00 -13.46
CA PRO A 59 -34.95 6.39 -12.60
C PRO A 59 -33.62 5.87 -13.13
N LEU A 60 -32.64 6.77 -13.19
CA LEU A 60 -31.28 6.50 -13.62
C LEU A 60 -30.33 6.69 -12.44
N HIS A 61 -29.58 5.64 -12.10
CA HIS A 61 -28.52 5.71 -11.09
C HIS A 61 -27.17 5.58 -11.76
N LEU A 62 -26.32 6.56 -11.49
CA LEU A 62 -24.93 6.59 -11.94
C LEU A 62 -24.05 6.05 -10.82
N HIS A 63 -23.38 4.94 -11.09
CA HIS A 63 -22.40 4.34 -10.20
C HIS A 63 -21.02 4.63 -10.76
N PHE A 64 -20.25 5.39 -10.00
CA PHE A 64 -18.84 5.58 -10.24
C PHE A 64 -18.08 4.50 -9.48
N ASN A 65 -17.09 3.90 -10.13
CA ASN A 65 -16.20 2.97 -9.44
C ASN A 65 -15.32 3.77 -8.50
N ASP A 66 -15.74 3.90 -7.25
CA ASP A 66 -14.88 4.46 -6.21
C ASP A 66 -13.75 3.49 -5.91
N LEU A 67 -12.54 4.02 -5.74
CA LEU A 67 -11.41 3.25 -5.23
C LEU A 67 -11.82 2.67 -3.88
N GLY A 68 -11.70 1.35 -3.76
CA GLY A 68 -12.02 0.64 -2.52
C GLY A 68 -11.27 1.23 -1.32
N PRO A 69 -11.73 0.95 -0.09
CA PRO A 69 -11.16 1.52 1.11
C PRO A 69 -9.65 1.31 1.11
N GLN A 70 -8.90 2.42 1.09
CA GLN A 70 -7.45 2.37 1.16
C GLN A 70 -7.10 1.68 2.49
N PRO A 71 -6.33 0.57 2.48
CA PRO A 71 -6.05 -0.15 3.71
C PRO A 71 -5.33 0.80 4.67
N GLU A 72 -5.77 0.83 5.93
CA GLU A 72 -5.09 1.59 6.99
C GLU A 72 -3.75 0.92 7.31
N ILE A 73 -2.70 1.25 6.55
CA ILE A 73 -1.33 0.77 6.80
C ILE A 73 -0.74 1.41 8.08
N GLN A 74 -1.48 2.30 8.74
CA GLN A 74 -1.00 3.08 9.88
C GLN A 74 -0.50 2.19 11.03
N HIS A 75 -1.25 1.17 11.41
CA HIS A 75 -0.87 0.27 12.50
C HIS A 75 0.33 -0.62 12.13
N LEU A 76 0.40 -1.08 10.87
CA LEU A 76 1.56 -1.85 10.39
C LEU A 76 2.82 -0.98 10.35
N LEU A 77 2.70 0.28 9.94
CA LEU A 77 3.81 1.21 9.87
C LEU A 77 4.31 1.60 11.26
N GLU A 78 3.41 1.78 12.23
CA GLU A 78 3.79 2.01 13.62
C GLU A 78 4.51 0.79 14.21
N LYS A 79 4.00 -0.43 13.95
CA LYS A 79 4.67 -1.67 14.39
C LYS A 79 6.08 -1.78 13.81
N ILE A 80 6.25 -1.51 12.51
CA ILE A 80 7.56 -1.55 11.84
C ILE A 80 8.49 -0.45 12.40
N ARG A 81 7.98 0.76 12.72
CA ARG A 81 8.78 1.82 13.35
C ARG A 81 9.27 1.40 14.73
N ARG A 82 8.37 0.87 15.56
CA ARG A 82 8.70 0.38 16.91
C ARG A 82 9.73 -0.76 16.88
N GLU A 83 9.62 -1.68 15.92
CA GLU A 83 10.60 -2.76 15.75
C GLU A 83 11.97 -2.26 15.27
N ARG A 84 12.01 -1.22 14.41
CA ARG A 84 13.29 -0.61 13.97
C ARG A 84 13.98 0.14 15.10
N GLU A 85 13.23 0.82 15.96
CA GLU A 85 13.78 1.56 17.11
C GLU A 85 14.36 0.62 18.18
N ALA A 86 13.71 -0.52 18.43
CA ALA A 86 14.24 -1.55 19.33
C ALA A 86 15.54 -2.19 18.81
N LYS A 87 15.63 -2.45 17.50
CA LYS A 87 16.83 -3.00 16.86
C LYS A 87 18.01 -2.02 16.92
N ASN A 88 17.78 -0.73 16.66
CA ASN A 88 18.83 0.30 16.71
C ASN A 88 19.37 0.54 18.13
N THR A 89 18.55 0.28 19.15
CA THR A 89 18.97 0.42 20.55
C THR A 89 19.83 -0.78 20.98
N GLN A 90 19.49 -1.99 20.50
CA GLN A 90 20.24 -3.21 20.80
C GLN A 90 21.57 -3.31 20.02
N GLU A 91 21.66 -2.73 18.83
CA GLU A 91 22.87 -2.74 18.00
C GLU A 91 23.95 -1.74 18.50
N ASN A 92 23.56 -0.76 19.33
CA ASN A 92 24.47 0.28 19.82
C ASN A 92 25.45 -0.21 20.90
N ASP A 93 25.19 -1.35 21.53
CA ASP A 93 26.07 -1.98 22.53
C ASP A 93 27.09 -2.96 21.92
N ASN A 94 26.97 -3.27 20.63
CA ASN A 94 27.92 -4.10 19.87
C ASN A 94 29.06 -3.29 19.23
N ARG A 95 29.37 -2.09 19.75
CA ARG A 95 30.59 -1.39 19.31
C ARG A 95 31.77 -2.23 19.79
N PRO A 96 32.70 -2.67 18.90
CA PRO A 96 33.77 -3.56 19.28
C PRO A 96 34.56 -2.94 20.43
N PHE A 97 34.80 -3.71 21.50
CA PHE A 97 35.40 -3.26 22.77
C PHE A 97 36.62 -2.35 22.56
N ILE A 98 37.39 -2.58 21.49
CA ILE A 98 38.57 -1.80 21.10
C ILE A 98 38.25 -0.31 20.87
N LEU A 99 37.11 0.04 20.27
CA LEU A 99 36.73 1.45 20.03
C LEU A 99 36.37 2.18 21.34
N LYS A 100 35.75 1.48 22.30
CA LYS A 100 35.37 2.04 23.60
C LYS A 100 36.59 2.39 24.45
N TYR A 101 37.66 1.60 24.32
CA TYR A 101 38.87 1.72 25.13
C TYR A 101 40.10 2.20 24.35
N TRP A 102 39.96 2.61 23.09
CA TRP A 102 41.10 3.03 22.25
C TRP A 102 41.95 4.12 22.90
N LYS A 103 41.29 5.09 23.56
CA LYS A 103 41.98 6.17 24.29
C LYS A 103 42.85 5.67 25.45
N TYR A 104 42.57 4.49 26.01
CA TYR A 104 43.33 3.89 27.11
C TYR A 104 44.32 2.83 26.61
N ILE A 105 44.00 2.12 25.52
CA ILE A 105 44.91 1.17 24.87
C ILE A 105 46.14 1.91 24.34
N LEU A 106 45.95 3.06 23.70
CA LEU A 106 47.03 3.85 23.10
C LEU A 106 48.15 4.24 24.09
N PRO A 107 47.89 4.88 25.25
CA PRO A 107 48.93 5.23 26.20
C PRO A 107 49.61 4.01 26.83
N VAL A 108 48.89 2.91 27.06
CA VAL A 108 49.49 1.68 27.60
C VAL A 108 50.46 1.06 26.61
N VAL A 109 50.11 0.99 25.33
CA VAL A 109 51.00 0.46 24.28
C VAL A 109 52.24 1.33 24.10
N VAL A 110 52.12 2.66 24.16
CA VAL A 110 53.28 3.57 24.08
C VAL A 110 54.25 3.34 25.24
N ILE A 111 53.73 3.19 26.47
CA ILE A 111 54.55 2.90 27.65
C ILE A 111 55.19 1.51 27.53
N PHE A 112 54.45 0.51 27.07
CA PHE A 112 54.96 -0.85 26.89
C PHE A 112 56.05 -0.94 25.82
N LEU A 113 55.90 -0.21 24.70
CA LEU A 113 56.91 -0.14 23.65
C LEU A 113 58.18 0.58 24.12
N LEU A 114 58.01 1.66 24.90
CA LEU A 114 59.13 2.34 25.54
C LEU A 114 59.84 1.39 26.53
N GLN A 115 59.10 0.72 27.42
CA GLN A 115 59.66 -0.21 28.39
C GLN A 115 60.28 -1.47 27.76
N GLY A 116 59.73 -1.95 26.64
CA GLY A 116 60.32 -3.01 25.83
C GLY A 116 61.56 -2.57 25.06
N ALA A 117 61.61 -1.30 24.62
CA ALA A 117 62.80 -0.68 24.02
C ALA A 117 63.88 -0.35 25.07
N PHE A 118 63.52 -0.21 26.34
CA PHE A 118 64.46 0.00 27.45
C PHE A 118 64.99 -1.30 28.07
N ALA A 119 64.57 -2.47 27.56
CA ALA A 119 65.07 -3.78 28.00
C ALA A 119 66.27 -4.31 27.20
N ASP A 120 66.80 -3.55 26.22
CA ASP A 120 68.06 -3.88 25.54
C ASP A 120 68.92 -2.62 25.30
N PRO A 121 70.07 -2.46 25.98
CA PRO A 121 70.99 -1.37 25.71
C PRO A 121 71.88 -1.77 24.53
N GLY A 122 71.39 -1.70 23.29
CA GLY A 122 72.29 -2.07 22.18
C GLY A 122 71.83 -2.05 20.74
N ALA A 123 70.58 -1.73 20.38
CA ALA A 123 70.21 -1.79 18.96
C ALA A 123 69.17 -0.75 18.55
N ALA A 124 69.65 0.40 18.10
CA ALA A 124 69.33 0.95 16.76
C ALA A 124 69.82 2.41 16.67
N GLY A 125 71.12 2.58 16.45
CA GLY A 125 71.67 3.77 15.82
C GLY A 125 72.08 3.44 14.38
N GLY A 126 71.66 4.27 13.43
CA GLY A 126 72.10 4.25 12.03
C GLY A 126 71.01 4.87 11.16
N GLY A 127 71.09 6.11 10.66
CA GLY A 127 72.25 6.75 10.05
C GLY A 127 72.07 6.64 8.53
N GLY A 128 71.58 7.71 7.90
CA GLY A 128 71.37 7.76 6.45
C GLY A 128 72.64 8.01 5.63
N GLY A 129 72.50 7.81 4.31
CA GLY A 129 73.44 8.19 3.23
C GLY A 129 73.18 7.33 1.97
N SER A 130 73.31 7.74 0.71
CA SER A 130 73.73 8.99 0.04
C SER A 130 73.49 8.83 -1.48
N GLY A 131 73.15 9.92 -2.19
CA GLY A 131 73.66 10.27 -3.53
C GLY A 131 73.03 9.65 -4.80
N ARG A 132 72.18 10.42 -5.49
CA ARG A 132 72.35 10.86 -6.90
C ARG A 132 71.30 11.88 -7.30
#